data_AF-A0A1N7FDS5-F1
#
_entry.id   AF-A0A1N7FDS5-F1
#
_cell.length_a   1.000
_cell.length_b   1.000
_cell.length_c   1.000
_cell.angle_alpha   90.00
_cell.angle_beta   90.00
_cell.angle_gamma   90.00
#
_symmetry.space_group_name_H-M   'P 1'
#
loop_
_entity.id
_entity.type
_entity.pdbx_description
1 polymer ?
#
loop_
_entity_poly.entity_id
_entity_poly.type
_entity_poly.pdbx_seq_one_letter_code
_entity_poly.pdbx_strand_id
1 'polypeptide(L)'
;MTGDIELHGWCATFCQEAVSGEMPDNGADPDDHGHWCRSMSVSGDGITPSGTHFILFAEAMREYVHGVLPASQIDLHNRLRRVVGITLDSNSEPSVLLTPGEAREFAAGLVYLANVVSNIDAPAQRVIR
;
A
#
# COMPACT_ATOMS: atom_id res chain seq x y z
N MET A 1 -21.69 -17.09 19.50
CA MET A 1 -20.37 -17.47 20.05
C MET A 1 -19.40 -16.40 19.59
N THR A 2 -19.05 -15.46 20.46
CA THR A 2 -17.97 -14.49 20.22
C THR A 2 -16.69 -15.17 20.70
N GLY A 3 -16.07 -15.94 19.81
CA GLY A 3 -14.79 -16.60 20.08
C GLY A 3 -13.67 -15.73 19.56
N ASP A 4 -12.69 -15.47 20.42
CA ASP A 4 -11.44 -14.84 20.01
C ASP A 4 -10.71 -15.75 19.01
N ILE A 5 -10.07 -15.16 18.01
CA ILE A 5 -9.31 -15.88 16.99
C ILE A 5 -7.83 -15.60 17.24
N GLU A 6 -7.06 -16.67 17.47
CA GLU A 6 -5.60 -16.58 17.51
C GLU A 6 -5.08 -16.53 16.07
N LEU A 7 -4.34 -15.47 15.76
CA LEU A 7 -3.77 -15.24 14.44
C LEU A 7 -2.24 -15.21 14.54
N HIS A 8 -1.62 -15.94 13.62
CA HIS A 8 -0.19 -15.82 13.35
C HIS A 8 0.00 -14.81 12.20
N GLY A 9 1.07 -14.02 12.25
CA GLY A 9 1.35 -12.96 11.27
C GLY A 9 1.82 -13.50 9.92
N TRP A 10 1.43 -12.86 8.81
CA TRP A 10 1.64 -13.37 7.45
C TRP A 10 2.23 -12.27 6.56
N CYS A 11 3.55 -12.28 6.31
CA CYS A 11 4.17 -11.34 5.37
C CYS A 11 4.51 -11.90 3.99
N ALA A 12 4.67 -11.00 3.02
CA ALA A 12 4.89 -11.34 1.62
C ALA A 12 6.16 -12.18 1.41
N THR A 13 6.15 -13.02 0.37
CA THR A 13 7.19 -13.93 -0.19
C THR A 13 8.18 -14.57 0.79
N PHE A 14 8.87 -13.79 1.62
CA PHE A 14 9.66 -14.21 2.78
C PHE A 14 8.90 -15.11 3.78
N CYS A 15 7.58 -14.93 4.00
CA CYS A 15 6.79 -15.90 4.81
C CYS A 15 6.12 -17.01 3.99
N GLN A 16 6.20 -16.99 2.65
CA GLN A 16 5.83 -18.15 1.85
C GLN A 16 6.81 -19.31 2.09
N GLU A 17 8.06 -18.98 2.43
CA GLU A 17 9.12 -19.92 2.88
C GLU A 17 8.93 -20.41 4.33
N ALA A 18 8.10 -19.73 5.13
CA ALA A 18 7.65 -20.25 6.43
C ALA A 18 6.62 -21.38 6.26
N VAL A 19 5.81 -21.35 5.18
CA VAL A 19 4.88 -22.44 4.83
C VAL A 19 5.62 -23.70 4.37
N SER A 20 6.82 -23.58 3.79
CA SER A 20 7.71 -24.73 3.51
C SER A 20 8.48 -25.23 4.75
N GLY A 21 8.37 -24.53 5.90
CA GLY A 21 9.06 -24.88 7.14
C GLY A 21 10.55 -24.53 7.16
N GLU A 22 11.03 -23.72 6.20
CA GLU A 22 12.45 -23.38 6.06
C GLU A 22 12.86 -22.15 6.88
N MET A 23 11.91 -21.29 7.26
CA MET A 23 12.15 -20.17 8.17
C MET A 23 11.10 -20.10 9.29
N PRO A 24 11.48 -19.72 10.53
CA PRO A 24 10.54 -19.57 11.61
C PRO A 24 9.55 -18.44 11.31
N ASP A 25 8.26 -18.71 11.53
CA ASP A 25 7.22 -17.68 11.60
C ASP A 25 7.74 -16.57 12.52
N ASN A 26 8.04 -15.40 11.96
CA ASN A 26 8.56 -14.30 12.76
C ASN A 26 7.41 -13.71 13.57
N GLY A 27 7.06 -14.36 14.68
CA GLY A 27 6.15 -13.85 15.72
C GLY A 27 6.73 -12.65 16.48
N ALA A 28 7.41 -11.76 15.76
CA ALA A 28 7.88 -10.49 16.28
C ALA A 28 6.67 -9.60 16.57
N ASP A 29 6.78 -8.82 17.64
CA ASP A 29 5.77 -7.84 17.99
C ASP A 29 5.63 -6.82 16.83
N PRO A 30 4.42 -6.31 16.54
CA PRO A 30 4.23 -5.28 15.52
C PRO A 30 5.14 -4.06 15.68
N ASP A 31 5.57 -3.71 16.90
CA ASP A 31 6.52 -2.61 17.14
C ASP A 31 7.92 -2.90 16.56
N ASP A 32 8.31 -4.17 16.47
CA ASP A 32 9.60 -4.61 15.93
C ASP A 32 9.53 -4.97 14.43
N HIS A 33 8.38 -5.43 13.98
CA HIS A 33 8.14 -5.90 12.61
C HIS A 33 7.59 -4.80 11.68
N GLY A 34 6.82 -3.86 12.23
CA GLY A 34 5.94 -2.96 11.50
C GLY A 34 4.56 -3.57 11.26
N HIS A 35 3.54 -2.72 11.11
CA HIS A 35 2.14 -3.13 11.01
C HIS A 35 1.72 -3.66 9.63
N TRP A 36 2.60 -3.56 8.62
CA TRP A 36 2.26 -3.92 7.25
C TRP A 36 3.26 -4.86 6.62
N CYS A 37 2.73 -5.97 6.16
CA CYS A 37 3.40 -6.85 5.22
C CYS A 37 3.29 -6.29 3.81
N ARG A 38 4.43 -6.06 3.16
CA ARG A 38 4.50 -5.46 1.81
C ARG A 38 5.04 -6.47 0.81
N SER A 39 4.44 -6.55 -0.37
CA SER A 39 4.86 -7.43 -1.45
C SER A 39 5.35 -6.62 -2.64
N MET A 40 4.74 -6.81 -3.81
CA MET A 40 5.01 -6.06 -5.02
C MET A 40 4.77 -4.56 -4.82
N SER A 41 5.67 -3.75 -5.36
CA SER A 41 5.55 -2.30 -5.40
C SER A 41 5.67 -1.79 -6.84
N VAL A 42 4.95 -0.69 -7.11
CA VAL A 42 5.16 0.16 -8.28
C VAL A 42 5.46 1.57 -7.79
N SER A 43 6.41 2.26 -8.42
CA SER A 43 6.84 3.59 -8.02
C SER A 43 6.55 4.63 -9.10
N GLY A 44 6.29 5.86 -8.68
CA GLY A 44 6.20 7.03 -9.55
C GLY A 44 7.01 8.20 -8.98
N ASP A 45 7.76 8.88 -9.84
CA ASP A 45 8.45 10.12 -9.49
C ASP A 45 7.47 11.28 -9.42
N GLY A 46 7.57 12.05 -8.35
CA GLY A 46 6.81 13.27 -8.12
C GLY A 46 7.72 14.48 -7.94
N ILE A 47 7.25 15.64 -8.38
CA ILE A 47 7.89 16.92 -8.11
C ILE A 47 6.85 17.89 -7.56
N THR A 48 7.16 18.50 -6.42
CA THR A 48 6.29 19.53 -5.83
C THR A 48 6.41 20.83 -6.63
N PRO A 49 5.47 21.79 -6.49
CA PRO A 49 5.59 23.11 -7.11
C PRO A 49 6.86 23.88 -6.70
N SER A 50 7.45 23.56 -5.55
CA SER A 50 8.72 24.13 -5.08
C SER A 50 9.97 23.45 -5.66
N GLY A 51 9.80 22.43 -6.51
CA GLY A 51 10.90 21.68 -7.14
C GLY A 51 11.47 20.56 -6.28
N THR A 52 10.80 20.17 -5.18
CA THR A 52 11.24 19.04 -4.34
C THR A 52 10.82 17.74 -5.00
N HIS A 53 11.80 16.86 -5.23
CA HIS A 53 11.56 15.52 -5.77
C HIS A 53 11.13 14.56 -4.65
N PHE A 54 10.20 13.67 -4.95
CA PHE A 54 9.80 12.57 -4.08
C PHE A 54 9.44 11.35 -4.91
N ILE A 55 9.45 10.17 -4.29
CA ILE A 55 9.00 8.94 -4.92
C ILE A 55 7.75 8.49 -4.18
N LEU A 56 6.69 8.23 -4.93
CA LEU A 56 5.48 7.63 -4.40
C LEU A 56 5.50 6.14 -4.74
N PHE A 57 5.23 5.28 -3.76
CA PHE A 57 5.10 3.85 -3.94
C PHE A 57 3.64 3.45 -3.74
N ALA A 58 3.13 2.62 -4.65
CA ALA A 58 1.90 1.89 -4.48
C ALA A 58 2.24 0.41 -4.32
N GLU A 59 1.91 -0.17 -3.18
CA GLU A 59 2.37 -1.49 -2.77
C GLU A 59 1.19 -2.40 -2.47
N ALA A 60 1.29 -3.67 -2.88
CA ALA A 60 0.37 -4.70 -2.42
C ALA A 60 0.68 -5.00 -0.95
N MET A 61 -0.28 -4.72 -0.08
CA MET A 61 -0.09 -4.80 1.37
C MET A 61 -1.15 -5.66 2.06
N ARG A 62 -0.77 -6.17 3.23
CA ARG A 62 -1.65 -6.82 4.19
C ARG A 62 -1.27 -6.36 5.60
N GLU A 63 -2.28 -6.12 6.42
CA GLU A 63 -2.07 -5.86 7.84
C GLU A 63 -1.39 -7.07 8.50
N TYR A 64 -0.27 -6.82 9.15
CA TYR A 64 0.41 -7.79 10.01
C TYR A 64 -0.33 -7.84 11.35
N VAL A 65 -0.86 -9.01 11.69
CA VAL A 65 -1.54 -9.24 12.96
C VAL A 65 -0.89 -10.43 13.65
N HIS A 66 -0.49 -10.24 14.90
CA HIS A 66 0.10 -11.26 15.75
C HIS A 66 -0.67 -11.32 17.08
N GLY A 67 -0.93 -12.54 17.56
CA GLY A 67 -1.59 -12.79 18.83
C GLY A 67 -3.11 -12.95 18.72
N VAL A 68 -3.82 -12.57 19.78
CA VAL A 68 -5.28 -12.73 19.87
C VAL A 68 -5.99 -11.51 19.31
N LEU A 69 -6.79 -11.70 18.25
CA LEU A 69 -7.60 -10.62 17.69
C LEU A 69 -8.97 -10.56 18.40
N PRO A 70 -9.31 -9.44 19.06
CA PRO A 70 -10.62 -9.27 19.68
C PRO A 70 -11.72 -9.33 18.64
N ALA A 71 -12.89 -9.88 19.02
CA ALA A 71 -14.05 -9.95 18.13
C ALA A 71 -14.45 -8.60 17.49
N SER A 72 -14.21 -7.49 18.20
CA SER A 72 -14.47 -6.12 17.72
C SER A 72 -13.56 -5.66 16.58
N GLN A 73 -12.42 -6.31 16.37
CA GLN A 73 -11.42 -5.95 15.34
C GLN A 73 -11.44 -6.88 14.12
N ILE A 74 -12.19 -7.99 14.18
CA ILE A 74 -12.27 -8.98 13.10
C ILE A 74 -12.74 -8.34 11.79
N ASP A 75 -13.78 -7.51 11.83
CA ASP A 75 -14.34 -6.89 10.61
C ASP A 75 -13.36 -5.91 9.98
N LEU A 76 -12.65 -5.14 10.81
CA LEU A 76 -11.61 -4.24 10.34
C LEU A 76 -10.45 -5.03 9.70
N HIS A 77 -9.96 -6.07 10.38
CA HIS A 77 -8.90 -6.92 9.83
C HIS A 77 -9.31 -7.55 8.49
N ASN A 78 -10.52 -8.08 8.38
CA ASN A 78 -11.01 -8.66 7.15
C ASN A 78 -11.06 -7.66 5.99
N ARG A 79 -11.39 -6.39 6.29
CA ARG A 79 -11.33 -5.31 5.31
C ARG A 79 -9.89 -4.98 4.90
N LEU A 80 -8.95 -5.01 5.83
CA LEU A 80 -7.54 -4.64 5.63
C LEU A 80 -6.65 -5.81 5.18
N ARG A 81 -7.20 -7.02 5.08
CA ARG A 81 -6.46 -8.24 4.75
C ARG A 81 -5.76 -8.19 3.39
N ARG A 82 -6.29 -7.42 2.44
CA ARG A 82 -5.74 -7.23 1.10
C ARG A 82 -6.01 -5.82 0.63
N VAL A 83 -4.98 -4.97 0.66
CA VAL A 83 -5.08 -3.56 0.32
C VAL A 83 -3.94 -3.15 -0.58
N VAL A 84 -4.10 -2.01 -1.24
CA VAL A 84 -3.02 -1.28 -1.88
C VAL A 84 -2.68 -0.12 -0.96
N GLY A 85 -1.47 -0.11 -0.42
CA GLY A 85 -0.96 1.00 0.36
C GLY A 85 -0.25 2.01 -0.53
N ILE A 86 -0.49 3.30 -0.28
CA ILE A 86 0.25 4.39 -0.92
C ILE A 86 1.18 5.02 0.12
N THR A 87 2.47 5.01 -0.18
CA THR A 87 3.55 5.55 0.68
C THR A 87 4.37 6.58 -0.09
N LEU A 88 4.91 7.57 0.63
CA LEU A 88 5.88 8.55 0.09
C LEU A 88 7.34 8.17 0.43
N ASP A 89 7.50 7.13 1.24
CA ASP A 89 8.76 6.49 1.61
C ASP A 89 8.50 4.98 1.72
N SER A 90 9.35 4.19 1.08
CA SER A 90 9.30 2.71 1.09
C SER A 90 9.31 2.09 2.49
N ASN A 91 9.68 2.84 3.54
CA ASN A 91 9.70 2.35 4.93
C ASN A 91 8.64 3.02 5.83
N SER A 92 7.86 3.98 5.33
CA SER A 92 6.83 4.65 6.13
C SER A 92 5.52 3.87 6.15
N GLU A 93 4.74 3.99 7.23
CA GLU A 93 3.34 3.56 7.25
C GLU A 93 2.57 4.10 6.01
N PRO A 94 1.68 3.30 5.40
CA PRO A 94 0.88 3.75 4.28
C PRO A 94 0.03 4.95 4.69
N SER A 95 0.20 6.05 3.96
CA SER A 95 -0.59 7.27 4.18
C SER A 95 -2.03 7.10 3.70
N VAL A 96 -2.24 6.20 2.73
CA VAL A 96 -3.56 5.85 2.20
C VAL A 96 -3.62 4.34 2.01
N LEU A 97 -4.75 3.76 2.39
CA LEU A 97 -5.09 2.36 2.16
C LEU A 97 -6.30 2.28 1.26
N LEU A 98 -6.16 1.57 0.14
CA LEU A 98 -7.22 1.34 -0.81
C LEU A 98 -7.54 -0.15 -0.86
N THR A 99 -8.82 -0.50 -0.88
CA THR A 99 -9.21 -1.83 -1.31
C THR A 99 -8.81 -2.05 -2.79
N PRO A 100 -8.75 -3.31 -3.27
CA PRO A 100 -8.44 -3.57 -4.68
C PRO A 100 -9.46 -2.94 -5.65
N GLY A 101 -10.70 -2.72 -5.22
CA GLY A 101 -11.72 -2.01 -6.00
C GLY A 101 -11.39 -0.53 -6.13
N GLU A 102 -11.21 0.16 -5.00
CA GLU A 102 -10.86 1.58 -4.95
C GLU A 102 -9.54 1.87 -5.67
N ALA A 103 -8.55 0.98 -5.57
CA ALA A 103 -7.29 1.11 -6.29
C ALA A 103 -7.47 1.07 -7.83
N ARG A 104 -8.36 0.20 -8.32
CA ARG A 104 -8.69 0.13 -9.77
C ARG A 104 -9.43 1.38 -10.24
N GLU A 105 -10.38 1.86 -9.46
CA GLU A 105 -11.11 3.10 -9.77
C GLU A 105 -10.18 4.31 -9.79
N PHE A 106 -9.29 4.41 -8.80
CA PHE A 106 -8.27 5.45 -8.73
C PHE A 106 -7.32 5.40 -9.94
N ALA A 107 -6.81 4.21 -10.29
CA ALA A 107 -5.95 4.03 -11.46
C ALA A 107 -6.65 4.44 -12.76
N ALA A 108 -7.93 4.08 -12.94
CA ALA A 108 -8.71 4.49 -14.09
C ALA A 108 -8.87 6.02 -14.15
N GLY A 109 -9.11 6.68 -13.02
CA GLY A 109 -9.16 8.14 -12.91
C GLY A 109 -7.83 8.80 -13.29
N LEU A 110 -6.70 8.27 -12.83
CA LEU A 110 -5.37 8.78 -13.19
C LEU A 110 -5.10 8.67 -14.70
N VAL A 111 -5.43 7.54 -15.32
CA VAL A 111 -5.29 7.36 -16.78
C VAL A 111 -6.15 8.37 -17.54
N TYR A 112 -7.39 8.58 -17.10
CA TYR A 112 -8.27 9.57 -17.70
C TYR A 112 -7.67 10.99 -17.62
N LEU A 113 -7.18 11.41 -16.45
CA LEU A 113 -6.57 12.73 -16.27
C LEU A 113 -5.30 12.90 -17.10
N ALA A 114 -4.44 11.87 -17.20
CA ALA A 114 -3.25 11.90 -18.03
C ALA A 114 -3.60 12.13 -19.51
N ASN A 115 -4.67 11.49 -20.00
CA ASN A 115 -5.18 11.71 -21.35
C ASN A 115 -5.70 13.13 -21.53
N VAL A 116 -6.43 13.68 -20.56
CA VAL A 116 -6.92 15.07 -20.63
C VAL A 116 -5.74 16.03 -20.71
N VAL A 117 -4.76 15.95 -19.80
CA VAL A 117 -3.61 16.86 -19.76
C VAL A 117 -2.78 16.81 -21.04
N SER A 118 -2.58 15.62 -21.61
CA SER A 118 -1.85 15.44 -22.87
C SER A 118 -2.54 16.11 -24.07
N ASN A 119 -3.84 16.42 -23.95
CA ASN A 119 -4.65 17.07 -24.97
C ASN A 119 -5.03 18.52 -24.62
N ILE A 120 -4.54 19.07 -23.51
CA ILE A 120 -4.71 20.51 -23.22
C ILE A 120 -3.79 21.27 -24.17
N ASP A 121 -4.35 22.15 -25.00
CA ASP A 121 -3.58 23.04 -25.87
C ASP A 121 -2.58 23.83 -25.03
N ALA A 122 -1.29 23.65 -25.31
CA ALA A 122 -0.27 24.49 -24.73
C ALA A 122 -0.48 25.92 -25.25
N PRO A 123 -0.49 26.95 -24.39
CA PRO A 123 -0.57 28.32 -24.86
C PRO A 123 0.56 28.58 -25.86
N ALA A 124 0.21 29.14 -27.01
CA ALA A 124 1.17 29.44 -28.07
C ALA A 124 2.40 30.13 -27.50
N GLN A 125 3.60 29.64 -27.82
CA GLN A 125 4.84 30.30 -27.40
C GLN A 125 4.78 31.76 -27.82
N ARG A 126 4.96 32.66 -26.84
CA ARG A 126 4.96 34.10 -27.08
C ARG A 126 6.14 34.41 -28.00
N VAL A 127 5.86 34.69 -29.27
CA VAL A 127 6.88 35.16 -30.21
C VAL A 127 7.26 36.58 -29.78
N ILE A 128 8.41 36.71 -29.11
CA ILE A 128 9.02 38.01 -28.85
C ILE A 128 9.65 38.45 -30.18
N ARG A 129 9.10 39.51 -30.78
CA ARG A 129 9.71 40.20 -31.92
C ARG A 129 10.63 41.31 -31.43
#